data_AF-A0A371YV68-F1
#
_entry.id   AF-A0A371YV68-F1
#
_cell.length_a   1.000
_cell.length_b   1.000
_cell.length_c   1.000
_cell.angle_alpha   90.00
_cell.angle_beta   90.00
_cell.angle_gamma   90.00
#
_symmetry.space_group_name_H-M   'P 1'
#
loop_
_entity.id
_entity.type
_entity.pdbx_description
1 polymer ?
#
loop_
_entity_poly.entity_id
_entity_poly.type
_entity_poly.pdbx_seq_one_letter_code
_entity_poly.pdbx_strand_id
1 'polypeptide(L)'
;MKLILKEYLRSLKERNELDALLPDLLTEMGMVVTSLPQRGTRQNGVDIMAVGKNTEQEDTVFLFSVKDGNLTRTHWDNASDQALRKSINEILDIYIPHRIPKEHQNKKIVICLCFGGTIEEQLRETVTSYTTTNTTNRISFEEWNGDKIAELIIQYLLKESLLPVGFREELRRSIAMIEEPEASIHYFHTLLKFIEESKLNNLRKIRLINLSLWVLYSWSRNLNNLESIYQCSEKALFISWLIIKDIYLNKNKEAKELKNAFENIVRVYRQITESFIEKFKPYCDKQYAISANAHYGSHANANIKLFDILSRFSVYAYWLYSDIQNENDKDIKQKLTDKLCDHLDDLQLLILNNSILFTPIKDSQIIEISLFLIAFNLSNENNHIDFIRNYVRNLINALKRSYAIKYLYPVIYEDFNKLLNHSSQHDDSYFKEATSGSLMLPTLALISAIFNDESSYNIIQEIQREKLSHCNFQFWFPREKSENIILRSPNRLHGACWSSVPTQKEKFEFLKEIELMLSKNEHIKDFSLLKNNLDPIFLVACRHYRQPIPLNFTI
;
A
#
# COMPACT_ATOMS: atom_id res chain seq x y z
N MET A 1 19.29 18.13 -3.66
CA MET A 1 17.89 17.84 -4.04
C MET A 1 17.73 17.70 -5.54
N LYS A 2 18.15 18.68 -6.35
CA LYS A 2 18.04 18.61 -7.82
C LYS A 2 18.63 17.31 -8.40
N LEU A 3 19.83 16.91 -7.95
CA LEU A 3 20.46 15.67 -8.39
C LEU A 3 19.58 14.43 -8.10
N ILE A 4 19.07 14.30 -6.88
CA ILE A 4 18.21 13.18 -6.46
C ILE A 4 16.92 13.12 -7.30
N LEU A 5 16.28 14.27 -7.55
CA LEU A 5 15.08 14.34 -8.37
C LEU A 5 15.37 14.00 -9.82
N LYS A 6 16.51 14.44 -10.35
CA LYS A 6 16.95 14.13 -11.70
C LYS A 6 17.25 12.64 -11.86
N GLU A 7 17.89 12.02 -10.88
CA GLU A 7 18.12 10.56 -10.86
C GLU A 7 16.80 9.79 -10.74
N TYR A 8 15.88 10.26 -9.89
CA TYR A 8 14.51 9.74 -9.82
C TYR A 8 13.82 9.80 -11.19
N LEU A 9 13.79 10.97 -11.84
CA LEU A 9 13.16 11.15 -13.16
C LEU A 9 13.79 10.27 -14.23
N ARG A 10 15.13 10.13 -14.22
CA ARG A 10 15.85 9.24 -15.13
C ARG A 10 15.54 7.76 -14.89
N SER A 11 15.24 7.39 -13.64
CA SER A 11 14.94 6.01 -13.25
C SER A 11 13.50 5.57 -13.52
N LEU A 12 12.62 6.48 -13.95
CA LEU A 12 11.24 6.15 -14.31
C LEU A 12 11.26 5.22 -15.53
N LYS A 13 10.89 3.95 -15.31
CA LYS A 13 10.84 2.90 -16.34
C LYS A 13 9.47 2.81 -17.01
N GLU A 14 8.43 3.30 -16.35
CA GLU A 14 7.08 3.30 -16.88
C GLU A 14 6.62 4.72 -17.18
N ARG A 15 6.07 4.91 -18.38
CA ARG A 15 5.40 6.15 -18.79
C ARG A 15 4.39 6.66 -17.75
N ASN A 16 3.67 5.71 -17.14
CA ASN A 16 2.63 5.96 -16.14
C ASN A 16 3.12 6.75 -14.92
N GLU A 17 4.41 6.66 -14.57
CA GLU A 17 4.98 7.33 -13.39
C GLU A 17 5.15 8.82 -13.63
N LEU A 18 5.63 9.19 -14.83
CA LEU A 18 5.77 10.59 -15.23
C LEU A 18 4.39 11.21 -15.52
N ASP A 19 3.48 10.43 -16.12
CA ASP A 19 2.08 10.82 -16.34
C ASP A 19 1.32 11.10 -15.03
N ALA A 20 1.71 10.45 -13.92
CA ALA A 20 1.11 10.71 -12.61
C ALA A 20 1.65 11.99 -11.96
N LEU A 21 2.91 12.36 -12.21
CA LEU A 21 3.57 13.52 -11.62
C LEU A 21 3.25 14.83 -12.36
N LEU A 22 3.27 14.80 -13.69
CA LEU A 22 3.15 16.00 -14.53
C LEU A 22 1.86 16.80 -14.28
N PRO A 23 0.66 16.19 -14.18
CA PRO A 23 -0.56 16.95 -13.94
C PRO A 23 -0.53 17.75 -12.64
N ASP A 24 0.04 17.17 -11.58
CA ASP A 24 0.20 17.83 -10.29
C ASP A 24 1.17 19.01 -10.40
N LEU A 25 2.32 18.81 -11.07
CA LEU A 25 3.28 19.87 -11.31
C LEU A 25 2.69 21.03 -12.14
N LEU A 26 2.01 20.73 -13.25
CA LEU A 26 1.39 21.72 -14.13
C LEU A 26 0.30 22.51 -13.39
N THR A 27 -0.49 21.85 -12.55
CA THR A 27 -1.50 22.53 -11.73
C THR A 27 -0.84 23.49 -10.74
N GLU A 28 0.26 23.09 -10.08
CA GLU A 28 1.00 23.97 -9.17
C GLU A 28 1.73 25.13 -9.86
N MET A 29 2.02 24.97 -11.15
CA MET A 29 2.48 26.06 -12.03
C MET A 29 1.36 27.03 -12.41
N GLY A 30 0.10 26.76 -12.03
CA GLY A 30 -1.06 27.58 -12.33
C GLY A 30 -1.73 27.25 -13.67
N MET A 31 -1.44 26.09 -14.26
CA MET A 31 -2.01 25.65 -15.52
C MET A 31 -3.30 24.84 -15.28
N VAL A 32 -4.23 24.92 -16.22
CA VAL A 32 -5.46 24.12 -16.24
C VAL A 32 -5.21 22.87 -17.07
N VAL A 33 -5.13 21.71 -16.41
CA VAL A 33 -5.02 20.41 -17.08
C VAL A 33 -6.41 20.00 -17.57
N THR A 34 -6.58 19.90 -18.89
CA THR A 34 -7.89 19.70 -19.55
C THR A 34 -8.10 18.28 -20.08
N SER A 35 -7.03 17.50 -20.26
CA SER A 35 -7.14 16.06 -20.56
C SER A 35 -6.04 15.25 -19.86
N LEU A 36 -6.45 14.08 -19.38
CA LEU A 36 -5.58 13.03 -18.82
C LEU A 36 -5.74 11.76 -19.68
N PRO A 37 -4.72 10.89 -19.76
CA PRO A 37 -4.79 9.70 -20.58
C PRO A 37 -5.92 8.77 -20.10
N GLN A 38 -6.89 8.49 -20.97
CA GLN A 38 -7.96 7.50 -20.73
C GLN A 38 -7.61 6.16 -21.37
N ARG A 39 -7.88 5.05 -20.67
CA ARG A 39 -7.76 3.68 -21.22
C ARG A 39 -8.83 3.47 -22.32
N GLY A 40 -8.42 2.96 -23.49
CA GLY A 40 -9.34 2.51 -24.55
C GLY A 40 -9.71 3.54 -25.61
N THR A 41 -9.27 4.80 -25.51
CA THR A 41 -9.50 5.84 -26.54
C THR A 41 -8.19 6.22 -27.23
N ARG A 42 -8.23 6.45 -28.55
CA ARG A 42 -7.05 6.87 -29.33
C ARG A 42 -6.64 8.29 -28.91
N GLN A 43 -5.44 8.40 -28.32
CA GLN A 43 -4.91 9.65 -27.73
C GLN A 43 -4.22 10.56 -28.77
N ASN A 44 -4.04 10.10 -30.01
CA ASN A 44 -3.46 10.83 -31.14
C ASN A 44 -2.18 11.62 -30.76
N GLY A 45 -1.28 10.92 -30.05
CA GLY A 45 0.02 11.45 -29.64
C GLY A 45 0.08 12.38 -28.41
N VAL A 46 -1.06 12.92 -27.93
CA VAL A 46 -1.10 13.78 -26.74
C VAL A 46 -1.43 12.96 -25.50
N ASP A 47 -0.54 12.98 -24.52
CA ASP A 47 -0.76 12.35 -23.22
C ASP A 47 -1.43 13.30 -22.24
N ILE A 48 -0.97 14.56 -22.21
CA ILE A 48 -1.50 15.59 -21.34
C ILE A 48 -1.72 16.87 -22.15
N MET A 49 -2.92 17.43 -22.04
CA MET A 49 -3.21 18.80 -22.50
C MET A 49 -3.33 19.72 -21.30
N ALA A 50 -2.60 20.83 -21.32
CA ALA A 50 -2.72 21.89 -20.33
C ALA A 50 -2.83 23.26 -20.98
N VAL A 51 -3.48 24.19 -20.30
CA VAL A 51 -3.63 25.58 -20.75
C VAL A 51 -3.12 26.50 -19.66
N GLY A 52 -2.22 27.40 -20.01
CA GLY A 52 -1.59 28.30 -19.05
C GLY A 52 -0.83 29.41 -19.76
N LYS A 53 -0.03 30.14 -18.99
CA LYS A 53 0.81 31.21 -19.53
C LYS A 53 2.18 30.68 -19.92
N ASN A 54 2.67 31.06 -21.11
CA ASN A 54 4.05 30.83 -21.50
C ASN A 54 5.01 31.80 -20.78
N THR A 55 6.31 31.69 -21.07
CA THR A 55 7.35 32.60 -20.54
C THR A 55 7.10 34.06 -20.87
N GLU A 56 6.37 34.34 -21.95
CA GLU A 56 5.97 35.68 -22.41
C GLU A 56 4.63 36.15 -21.81
N GLN A 57 4.06 35.41 -20.85
CA GLN A 57 2.78 35.69 -20.19
C GLN A 57 1.54 35.59 -21.10
N GLU A 58 1.66 34.95 -22.25
CA GLU A 58 0.56 34.72 -23.20
C GLU A 58 -0.17 33.41 -22.94
N ASP A 59 -1.50 33.43 -23.11
CA ASP A 59 -2.34 32.23 -23.00
C ASP A 59 -2.02 31.21 -24.10
N THR A 60 -1.51 30.06 -23.68
CA THR A 60 -0.92 29.05 -24.56
C THR A 60 -1.47 27.66 -24.24
N VAL A 61 -1.67 26.85 -25.28
CA VAL A 61 -2.00 25.42 -25.16
C VAL A 61 -0.70 24.63 -25.18
N PHE A 62 -0.49 23.80 -24.16
CA PHE A 62 0.64 22.89 -24.04
C PHE A 62 0.18 21.47 -24.27
N LEU A 63 0.78 20.79 -25.24
CA LEU A 63 0.50 19.41 -25.61
C LEU A 63 1.73 18.55 -25.28
N PHE A 64 1.64 17.76 -24.22
CA PHE A 64 2.74 16.92 -23.77
C PHE A 64 2.66 15.55 -24.44
N SER A 65 3.79 15.13 -25.02
CA SER A 65 4.02 13.75 -25.42
C SER A 65 5.15 13.19 -24.55
N VAL A 66 4.80 12.20 -23.74
CA VAL A 66 5.59 11.67 -22.63
C VAL A 66 6.26 10.35 -23.01
N LYS A 67 7.57 10.26 -22.74
CA LYS A 67 8.40 9.05 -22.88
C LYS A 67 9.23 8.81 -21.63
N ASP A 68 9.56 7.56 -21.39
CA ASP A 68 10.42 7.10 -20.31
C ASP A 68 11.91 7.23 -20.65
N GLY A 69 12.74 7.40 -19.63
CA GLY A 69 14.21 7.41 -19.76
C GLY A 69 14.78 8.43 -20.76
N ASN A 70 15.86 8.04 -21.43
CA ASN A 70 16.54 8.84 -22.44
C ASN A 70 15.84 8.76 -23.79
N LEU A 71 15.85 9.86 -24.54
CA LEU A 71 15.38 9.86 -25.92
C LEU A 71 16.50 9.31 -26.82
N THR A 72 16.37 8.04 -27.19
CA THR A 72 17.29 7.32 -28.08
C THR A 72 16.76 7.30 -29.52
N ARG A 73 17.57 6.85 -30.47
CA ARG A 73 17.10 6.65 -31.87
C ARG A 73 15.85 5.77 -31.96
N THR A 74 15.78 4.70 -31.18
CA THR A 74 14.63 3.78 -31.17
C THR A 74 13.38 4.43 -30.58
N HIS A 75 13.53 5.30 -29.59
CA HIS A 75 12.42 6.06 -29.02
C HIS A 75 11.96 7.21 -29.93
N TRP A 76 12.86 7.76 -30.75
CA TRP A 76 12.54 8.85 -31.67
C TRP A 76 11.79 8.39 -32.91
N ASP A 77 12.33 7.39 -33.63
CA ASP A 77 11.87 7.03 -34.97
C ASP A 77 12.06 5.53 -35.22
N ASN A 78 11.10 4.72 -34.77
CA ASN A 78 11.02 3.30 -35.10
C ASN A 78 9.67 2.97 -35.76
N ALA A 79 9.52 1.74 -36.26
CA ALA A 79 8.29 1.27 -36.90
C ALA A 79 7.11 1.01 -35.93
N SER A 80 7.31 1.15 -34.62
CA SER A 80 6.26 0.94 -33.61
C SER A 80 5.42 2.20 -33.39
N ASP A 81 4.17 2.00 -32.96
CA ASP A 81 3.24 3.08 -32.62
C ASP A 81 3.69 3.94 -31.41
N GLN A 82 4.80 3.56 -30.75
CA GLN A 82 5.30 4.22 -29.56
C GLN A 82 6.47 5.19 -29.83
N ALA A 83 6.90 5.39 -31.09
CA ALA A 83 7.93 6.38 -31.40
C ALA A 83 7.43 7.83 -31.16
N LEU A 84 8.28 8.67 -30.56
CA LEU A 84 7.94 10.06 -30.24
C LEU A 84 7.66 10.89 -31.50
N ARG A 85 8.44 10.72 -32.56
CA ARG A 85 8.21 11.43 -33.83
C ARG A 85 6.82 11.12 -34.41
N LYS A 86 6.41 9.85 -34.34
CA LYS A 86 5.08 9.42 -34.78
C LYS A 86 3.98 10.04 -33.92
N SER A 87 4.15 10.06 -32.60
CA SER A 87 3.23 10.75 -31.70
C SER A 87 3.12 12.25 -32.06
N ILE A 88 4.23 12.94 -32.31
CA ILE A 88 4.22 14.36 -32.70
C ILE A 88 3.54 14.56 -34.06
N ASN A 89 3.75 13.69 -35.05
CA ASN A 89 3.03 13.75 -36.31
C ASN A 89 1.51 13.60 -36.10
N GLU A 90 1.06 12.66 -35.25
CA GLU A 90 -0.36 12.55 -34.90
C GLU A 90 -0.90 13.82 -34.21
N ILE A 91 -0.07 14.50 -33.39
CA ILE A 91 -0.45 15.79 -32.79
C ILE A 91 -0.69 16.83 -33.88
N LEU A 92 0.25 16.95 -34.82
CA LEU A 92 0.21 17.94 -35.90
C LEU A 92 -0.95 17.68 -36.87
N ASP A 93 -1.09 16.44 -37.33
CA ASP A 93 -1.98 16.06 -38.42
C ASP A 93 -3.43 15.83 -37.95
N ILE A 94 -3.61 15.34 -36.72
CA ILE A 94 -4.91 14.86 -36.22
C ILE A 94 -5.37 15.67 -35.01
N TYR A 95 -4.53 15.81 -33.98
CA TYR A 95 -4.97 16.39 -32.71
C TYR A 95 -5.24 17.89 -32.82
N ILE A 96 -4.28 18.67 -33.31
CA ILE A 96 -4.39 20.13 -33.40
C ILE A 96 -5.62 20.54 -34.25
N PRO A 97 -5.88 19.94 -35.43
CA PRO A 97 -7.02 20.35 -36.25
C PRO A 97 -8.38 19.91 -35.69
N HIS A 98 -8.46 18.77 -35.00
CA HIS A 98 -9.76 18.14 -34.69
C HIS A 98 -10.11 18.03 -33.20
N ARG A 99 -9.12 18.09 -32.29
CA ARG A 99 -9.30 17.77 -30.86
C ARG A 99 -9.14 18.97 -29.92
N ILE A 100 -8.54 20.08 -30.37
CA ILE A 100 -8.44 21.29 -29.53
C ILE A 100 -9.84 21.90 -29.33
N PRO A 101 -10.29 22.12 -28.08
CA PRO A 101 -11.55 22.79 -27.77
C PRO A 101 -11.67 24.15 -28.47
N LYS A 102 -12.90 24.50 -28.90
CA LYS A 102 -13.17 25.75 -29.64
C LYS A 102 -12.65 27.01 -28.93
N GLU A 103 -12.76 27.04 -27.61
CA GLU A 103 -12.27 28.12 -26.73
C GLU A 103 -10.75 28.32 -26.74
N HIS A 104 -9.98 27.39 -27.32
CA HIS A 104 -8.52 27.46 -27.40
C HIS A 104 -7.98 27.41 -28.83
N GLN A 105 -8.85 27.41 -29.85
CA GLN A 105 -8.45 27.32 -31.25
C GLN A 105 -7.59 28.49 -31.75
N ASN A 106 -7.65 29.65 -31.10
CA ASN A 106 -6.87 30.83 -31.51
C ASN A 106 -5.58 31.02 -30.68
N LYS A 107 -5.32 30.14 -29.70
CA LYS A 107 -4.14 30.24 -28.84
C LYS A 107 -2.90 29.70 -29.55
N LYS A 108 -1.72 30.20 -29.16
CA LYS A 108 -0.43 29.58 -29.50
C LYS A 108 -0.39 28.17 -28.92
N ILE A 109 0.33 27.28 -29.60
CA ILE A 109 0.48 25.88 -29.24
C ILE A 109 1.96 25.59 -29.03
N VAL A 110 2.27 24.97 -27.90
CA VAL A 110 3.59 24.43 -27.59
C VAL A 110 3.46 22.91 -27.50
N ILE A 111 4.18 22.20 -28.36
CA ILE A 111 4.30 20.74 -28.27
C ILE A 111 5.52 20.44 -27.38
N CYS A 112 5.26 19.84 -26.23
CA CYS A 112 6.27 19.51 -25.23
C CYS A 112 6.76 18.08 -25.42
N LEU A 113 8.04 17.93 -25.77
CA LEU A 113 8.72 16.64 -25.76
C LEU A 113 9.15 16.36 -24.32
N CYS A 114 8.42 15.48 -23.63
CA CYS A 114 8.58 15.28 -22.20
C CYS A 114 9.19 13.90 -21.89
N PHE A 115 10.34 13.89 -21.22
CA PHE A 115 11.02 12.65 -20.85
C PHE A 115 11.92 12.83 -19.62
N GLY A 116 12.06 11.76 -18.83
CA GLY A 116 12.79 11.80 -17.56
C GLY A 116 14.32 11.88 -17.71
N GLY A 117 14.87 11.47 -18.85
CA GLY A 117 16.30 11.46 -19.16
C GLY A 117 16.74 12.66 -20.01
N THR A 118 17.72 12.43 -20.88
CA THR A 118 18.25 13.43 -21.84
C THR A 118 18.11 12.94 -23.28
N ILE A 119 18.22 13.86 -24.25
CA ILE A 119 18.37 13.49 -25.66
C ILE A 119 19.78 12.95 -25.88
N GLU A 120 19.92 11.78 -26.50
CA GLU A 120 21.23 11.28 -26.90
C GLU A 120 21.90 12.23 -27.90
N GLU A 121 23.21 12.45 -27.75
CA GLU A 121 23.97 13.42 -28.55
C GLU A 121 23.82 13.16 -30.06
N GLN A 122 23.84 11.89 -30.47
CA GLN A 122 23.67 11.44 -31.86
C GLN A 122 22.28 11.74 -32.46
N LEU A 123 21.31 12.11 -31.62
CA LEU A 123 19.94 12.40 -32.00
C LEU A 123 19.63 13.91 -31.93
N ARG A 124 20.47 14.69 -31.23
CA ARG A 124 20.23 16.11 -30.95
C ARG A 124 19.97 16.90 -32.23
N GLU A 125 20.84 16.77 -33.22
CA GLU A 125 20.71 17.47 -34.51
C GLU A 125 19.42 17.09 -35.24
N THR A 126 19.06 15.80 -35.25
CA THR A 126 17.84 15.30 -35.88
C THR A 126 16.59 15.88 -35.23
N VAL A 127 16.52 15.88 -33.89
CA VAL A 127 15.36 16.42 -33.16
C VAL A 127 15.26 17.91 -33.36
N THR A 128 16.38 18.64 -33.25
CA THR A 128 16.41 20.10 -33.48
C THR A 128 15.99 20.45 -34.90
N SER A 129 16.52 19.76 -35.91
CA SER A 129 16.13 19.98 -37.30
C SER A 129 14.62 19.73 -37.51
N TYR A 130 14.09 18.65 -36.95
CA TYR A 130 12.67 18.32 -37.05
C TYR A 130 11.78 19.37 -36.35
N THR A 131 12.10 19.78 -35.12
CA THR A 131 11.30 20.78 -34.39
C THR A 131 11.38 22.16 -35.05
N THR A 132 12.55 22.58 -35.53
CA THR A 132 12.70 23.83 -36.28
C THR A 132 11.88 23.81 -37.57
N THR A 133 11.91 22.71 -38.33
CA THR A 133 11.17 22.60 -39.61
C THR A 133 9.66 22.64 -39.42
N ASN A 134 9.14 22.11 -38.31
CA ASN A 134 7.70 22.08 -38.01
C ASN A 134 7.23 23.28 -37.17
N THR A 135 8.12 24.20 -36.80
CA THR A 135 7.77 25.42 -36.07
C THR A 135 7.08 26.40 -37.02
N THR A 136 5.98 27.00 -36.58
CA THR A 136 5.21 28.00 -37.33
C THR A 136 4.87 29.19 -36.43
N ASN A 137 4.21 30.22 -36.96
CA ASN A 137 3.73 31.35 -36.15
C ASN A 137 2.79 30.92 -35.00
N ARG A 138 2.14 29.76 -35.12
CA ARG A 138 1.20 29.24 -34.12
C ARG A 138 1.76 28.08 -33.30
N ILE A 139 2.63 27.26 -33.87
CA ILE A 139 3.13 26.02 -33.26
C ILE A 139 4.61 26.17 -32.96
N SER A 140 4.99 25.88 -31.72
CA SER A 140 6.37 25.84 -31.26
C SER A 140 6.63 24.55 -30.47
N PHE A 141 7.89 24.28 -30.14
CA PHE A 141 8.30 23.07 -29.44
C PHE A 141 9.12 23.41 -28.20
N GLU A 142 8.93 22.64 -27.13
CA GLU A 142 9.75 22.72 -25.93
C GLU A 142 10.28 21.35 -25.52
N GLU A 143 11.55 21.31 -25.12
CA GLU A 143 12.15 20.17 -24.44
C GLU A 143 11.84 20.24 -22.94
N TRP A 144 11.18 19.19 -22.42
CA TRP A 144 10.95 18.96 -21.01
C TRP A 144 11.72 17.70 -20.59
N ASN A 145 13.02 17.87 -20.42
CA ASN A 145 13.92 16.81 -19.97
C ASN A 145 13.98 16.72 -18.43
N GLY A 146 14.66 15.69 -17.92
CA GLY A 146 14.78 15.47 -16.47
C GLY A 146 15.37 16.64 -15.68
N ASP A 147 16.27 17.42 -16.30
CA ASP A 147 16.84 18.62 -15.67
C ASP A 147 15.79 19.71 -15.47
N LYS A 148 15.05 20.06 -16.53
CA LYS A 148 14.00 21.08 -16.48
C LYS A 148 12.87 20.65 -15.54
N ILE A 149 12.43 19.40 -15.61
CA ILE A 149 11.37 18.89 -14.74
C ILE A 149 11.82 18.93 -13.27
N ALA A 150 13.06 18.55 -12.94
CA ALA A 150 13.57 18.63 -11.57
C ALA A 150 13.62 20.07 -11.03
N GLU A 151 13.97 21.06 -11.87
CA GLU A 151 13.91 22.48 -11.49
C GLU A 151 12.48 22.92 -11.19
N LEU A 152 11.54 22.56 -12.05
CA LEU A 152 10.12 22.88 -11.87
C LEU A 152 9.57 22.24 -10.59
N ILE A 153 9.89 20.98 -10.28
CA ILE A 153 9.50 20.34 -9.01
C ILE A 153 10.03 21.16 -7.82
N ILE A 154 11.30 21.58 -7.85
CA ILE A 154 11.91 22.36 -6.77
C ILE A 154 11.23 23.71 -6.58
N GLN A 155 10.90 24.36 -7.70
CA GLN A 155 10.34 25.70 -7.72
C GLN A 155 8.86 25.73 -7.29
N TYR A 156 8.07 24.74 -7.73
CA TYR A 156 6.61 24.77 -7.57
C TYR A 156 6.10 23.80 -6.51
N LEU A 157 6.66 22.58 -6.40
CA LEU A 157 6.20 21.56 -5.43
C LEU A 157 6.99 21.60 -4.12
N LEU A 158 8.30 21.84 -4.18
CA LEU A 158 9.18 21.81 -3.00
C LEU A 158 9.61 23.20 -2.52
N LYS A 159 8.83 24.25 -2.79
CA LYS A 159 9.21 25.64 -2.46
C LYS A 159 9.48 25.82 -0.96
N GLU A 160 10.72 26.12 -0.59
CA GLU A 160 11.18 26.19 0.81
C GLU A 160 10.37 27.17 1.67
N SER A 161 9.91 28.29 1.09
CA SER A 161 9.12 29.28 1.83
C SER A 161 7.76 28.74 2.34
N LEU A 162 7.29 27.62 1.80
CA LEU A 162 6.00 27.02 2.14
C LEU A 162 6.12 25.78 3.03
N LEU A 163 7.33 25.26 3.22
CA LEU A 163 7.61 24.01 3.92
C LEU A 163 8.36 24.27 5.23
N PRO A 164 8.16 23.45 6.28
CA PRO A 164 8.97 23.53 7.48
C PRO A 164 10.46 23.33 7.16
N VAL A 165 11.31 24.02 7.93
CA VAL A 165 12.77 23.84 7.88
C VAL A 165 13.09 22.38 8.18
N GLY A 166 13.97 21.76 7.38
CA GLY A 166 14.33 20.34 7.54
C GLY A 166 13.58 19.39 6.61
N PHE A 167 12.51 19.82 5.93
CA PHE A 167 11.74 18.94 5.04
C PHE A 167 12.62 18.25 3.98
N ARG A 168 13.44 19.03 3.27
CA ARG A 168 14.28 18.50 2.19
C ARG A 168 15.36 17.58 2.73
N GLU A 169 15.86 17.86 3.93
CA GLU A 169 16.87 17.09 4.64
C GLU A 169 16.31 15.72 5.04
N GLU A 170 15.11 15.68 5.61
CA GLU A 170 14.44 14.43 6.02
C GLU A 170 14.14 13.52 4.83
N LEU A 171 13.67 14.07 3.70
CA LEU A 171 13.50 13.29 2.47
C LEU A 171 14.84 12.71 1.98
N ARG A 172 15.92 13.50 1.99
CA ARG A 172 17.25 13.02 1.60
C ARG A 172 17.77 11.93 2.52
N ARG A 173 17.60 12.09 3.83
CA ARG A 173 18.02 11.11 4.84
C ARG A 173 17.24 9.82 4.69
N SER A 174 15.94 9.89 4.46
CA SER A 174 15.11 8.70 4.23
C SER A 174 15.59 7.90 3.01
N ILE A 175 15.91 8.58 1.90
CA ILE A 175 16.46 7.94 0.69
C ILE A 175 17.86 7.37 0.94
N ALA A 176 18.73 8.11 1.62
CA ALA A 176 20.10 7.67 1.89
C ALA A 176 20.17 6.44 2.82
N MET A 177 19.13 6.18 3.59
CA MET A 177 19.08 5.11 4.59
C MET A 177 18.22 3.92 4.16
N ILE A 178 17.86 3.79 2.88
CA ILE A 178 16.99 2.68 2.41
C ILE A 178 17.54 1.29 2.80
N GLU A 179 18.86 1.12 2.80
CA GLU A 179 19.54 -0.12 3.22
C GLU A 179 19.45 -0.38 4.73
N GLU A 180 19.10 0.63 5.52
CA GLU A 180 18.85 0.58 6.97
C GLU A 180 17.36 0.92 7.23
N PRO A 181 16.42 -0.03 7.05
CA PRO A 181 15.00 0.29 6.92
C PRO A 181 14.43 1.10 8.09
N GLU A 182 14.81 0.77 9.33
CA GLU A 182 14.32 1.46 10.52
C GLU A 182 14.65 2.97 10.51
N ALA A 183 15.87 3.33 10.10
CA ALA A 183 16.29 4.72 9.99
C ALA A 183 15.58 5.43 8.83
N SER A 184 15.46 4.79 7.67
CA SER A 184 14.73 5.35 6.53
C SER A 184 13.27 5.63 6.86
N ILE A 185 12.59 4.68 7.52
CA ILE A 185 11.21 4.79 7.98
C ILE A 185 11.08 5.94 8.98
N HIS A 186 11.99 6.05 9.95
CA HIS A 186 11.98 7.13 10.93
C HIS A 186 12.03 8.52 10.27
N TYR A 187 12.97 8.73 9.35
CA TYR A 187 13.09 10.01 8.64
C TYR A 187 11.88 10.30 7.74
N PHE A 188 11.31 9.29 7.08
CA PHE A 188 10.09 9.47 6.30
C PHE A 188 8.88 9.80 7.16
N HIS A 189 8.75 9.17 8.33
CA HIS A 189 7.68 9.48 9.27
C HIS A 189 7.78 10.93 9.80
N THR A 190 9.00 11.41 10.05
CA THR A 190 9.25 12.82 10.41
C THR A 190 8.86 13.75 9.26
N LEU A 191 9.21 13.39 8.02
CA LEU A 191 8.79 14.12 6.82
C LEU A 191 7.26 14.25 6.74
N LEU A 192 6.52 13.16 6.95
CA LEU A 192 5.05 13.17 6.90
C LEU A 192 4.45 14.09 7.97
N LYS A 193 5.03 14.12 9.19
CA LYS A 193 4.61 15.07 10.24
C LYS A 193 4.81 16.51 9.82
N PHE A 194 5.96 16.85 9.22
CA PHE A 194 6.19 18.19 8.70
C PHE A 194 5.18 18.59 7.62
N ILE A 195 4.78 17.66 6.74
CA ILE A 195 3.73 17.93 5.76
C ILE A 195 2.39 18.18 6.45
N GLU A 196 2.02 17.34 7.42
CA GLU A 196 0.76 17.45 8.16
C GLU A 196 0.66 18.79 8.92
N GLU A 197 1.73 19.22 9.58
CA GLU A 197 1.82 20.46 10.36
C GLU A 197 2.03 21.73 9.50
N SER A 198 2.36 21.57 8.22
CA SER A 198 2.58 22.70 7.31
C SER A 198 1.31 23.54 7.09
N LYS A 199 1.52 24.81 6.70
CA LYS A 199 0.46 25.76 6.31
C LYS A 199 -0.05 25.55 4.88
N LEU A 200 0.36 24.46 4.22
CA LEU A 200 -0.12 24.11 2.89
C LEU A 200 -1.62 23.80 2.92
N ASN A 201 -2.31 24.03 1.80
CA ASN A 201 -3.64 23.49 1.62
C ASN A 201 -3.59 21.95 1.53
N ASN A 202 -4.72 21.29 1.78
CA ASN A 202 -4.78 19.83 1.84
C ASN A 202 -4.34 19.19 0.51
N LEU A 203 -4.67 19.78 -0.64
CA LEU A 203 -4.32 19.22 -1.95
C LEU A 203 -2.81 19.17 -2.14
N ARG A 204 -2.11 20.26 -1.81
CA ARG A 204 -0.65 20.34 -1.83
C ARG A 204 -0.01 19.35 -0.87
N LYS A 205 -0.59 19.15 0.31
CA LYS A 205 -0.09 18.14 1.27
C LYS A 205 -0.13 16.74 0.64
N ILE A 206 -1.27 16.34 0.07
CA ILE A 206 -1.44 15.02 -0.57
C ILE A 206 -0.49 14.85 -1.76
N ARG A 207 -0.38 15.85 -2.64
CA ARG A 207 0.56 15.83 -3.77
C ARG A 207 2.01 15.70 -3.33
N LEU A 208 2.39 16.38 -2.25
CA LEU A 208 3.74 16.32 -1.71
C LEU A 208 4.05 14.96 -1.07
N ILE A 209 3.07 14.36 -0.39
CA ILE A 209 3.18 12.97 0.11
C ILE A 209 3.37 12.02 -1.07
N ASN A 210 2.54 12.13 -2.11
CA ASN A 210 2.61 11.29 -3.31
C ASN A 210 3.98 11.41 -4.01
N LEU A 211 4.48 12.63 -4.23
CA LEU A 211 5.81 12.87 -4.79
C LEU A 211 6.91 12.23 -3.92
N SER A 212 6.88 12.47 -2.61
CA SER A 212 7.89 11.95 -1.68
C SER A 212 7.90 10.41 -1.68
N LEU A 213 6.71 9.81 -1.78
CA LEU A 213 6.54 8.36 -1.85
C LEU A 213 7.10 7.78 -3.15
N TRP A 214 6.79 8.40 -4.29
CA TRP A 214 7.32 7.99 -5.61
C TRP A 214 8.84 8.09 -5.67
N VAL A 215 9.42 9.16 -5.14
CA VAL A 215 10.87 9.32 -5.07
C VAL A 215 11.47 8.17 -4.26
N LEU A 216 10.99 7.95 -3.03
CA LEU A 216 11.50 6.87 -2.18
C LEU A 216 11.32 5.49 -2.82
N TYR A 217 10.18 5.25 -3.49
CA TYR A 217 9.89 4.00 -4.17
C TYR A 217 10.85 3.73 -5.33
N SER A 218 11.14 4.73 -6.16
CA SER A 218 12.05 4.51 -7.29
C SER A 218 13.46 4.13 -6.83
N TRP A 219 13.97 4.79 -5.79
CA TRP A 219 15.25 4.45 -5.18
C TRP A 219 15.23 3.05 -4.55
N SER A 220 14.15 2.70 -3.84
CA SER A 220 13.97 1.39 -3.22
C SER A 220 13.94 0.25 -4.24
N ARG A 221 13.29 0.46 -5.40
CA ARG A 221 13.30 -0.48 -6.53
C ARG A 221 14.69 -0.66 -7.12
N ASN A 222 15.43 0.42 -7.32
CA ASN A 222 16.79 0.37 -7.89
C ASN A 222 17.74 -0.40 -6.99
N LEU A 223 17.58 -0.30 -5.67
CA LEU A 223 18.35 -1.05 -4.68
C LEU A 223 17.79 -2.47 -4.41
N ASN A 224 16.66 -2.84 -5.02
CA ASN A 224 15.93 -4.09 -4.75
C ASN A 224 15.63 -4.32 -3.25
N ASN A 225 15.41 -3.24 -2.51
CA ASN A 225 15.06 -3.27 -1.10
C ASN A 225 13.75 -2.50 -0.88
N LEU A 226 12.65 -3.24 -0.74
CA LEU A 226 11.31 -2.68 -0.64
C LEU A 226 10.81 -2.55 0.80
N GLU A 227 11.61 -2.92 1.81
CA GLU A 227 11.14 -3.00 3.19
C GLU A 227 10.76 -1.62 3.75
N SER A 228 11.66 -0.64 3.60
CA SER A 228 11.41 0.73 4.08
C SER A 228 10.19 1.34 3.38
N ILE A 229 10.19 1.31 2.04
CA ILE A 229 9.13 1.94 1.25
C ILE A 229 7.76 1.30 1.54
N TYR A 230 7.69 -0.01 1.77
CA TYR A 230 6.42 -0.67 2.12
C TYR A 230 5.83 -0.02 3.38
N GLN A 231 6.58 0.06 4.48
CA GLN A 231 6.07 0.64 5.73
C GLN A 231 5.83 2.15 5.62
N CYS A 232 6.69 2.88 4.89
CA CYS A 232 6.49 4.30 4.61
C CYS A 232 5.20 4.57 3.85
N SER A 233 4.86 3.70 2.89
CA SER A 233 3.64 3.80 2.09
C SER A 233 2.37 3.56 2.91
N GLU A 234 2.41 2.65 3.89
CA GLU A 234 1.31 2.46 4.84
C GLU A 234 1.07 3.73 5.66
N LYS A 235 2.14 4.32 6.21
CA LYS A 235 2.01 5.58 6.95
C LYS A 235 1.50 6.71 6.07
N ALA A 236 1.97 6.79 4.83
CA ALA A 236 1.49 7.77 3.85
C ALA A 236 -0.01 7.63 3.60
N LEU A 237 -0.54 6.40 3.47
CA LEU A 237 -1.99 6.16 3.36
C LEU A 237 -2.75 6.70 4.57
N PHE A 238 -2.29 6.37 5.78
CA PHE A 238 -3.00 6.75 7.01
C PHE A 238 -3.06 8.27 7.17
N ILE A 239 -1.93 8.95 7.02
CA ILE A 239 -1.85 10.41 7.16
C ILE A 239 -2.66 11.09 6.05
N SER A 240 -2.60 10.57 4.83
CA SER A 240 -3.37 11.12 3.71
C SER A 240 -4.88 11.01 3.94
N TRP A 241 -5.36 9.87 4.46
CA TRP A 241 -6.76 9.72 4.83
C TRP A 241 -7.17 10.72 5.93
N LEU A 242 -6.34 10.85 6.97
CA LEU A 242 -6.60 11.77 8.08
C LEU A 242 -6.69 13.24 7.64
N ILE A 243 -5.96 13.64 6.59
CA ILE A 243 -6.00 14.99 6.02
C ILE A 243 -7.32 15.24 5.26
N ILE A 244 -7.86 14.23 4.56
CA ILE A 244 -8.97 14.44 3.62
C ILE A 244 -10.35 13.99 4.12
N LYS A 245 -10.40 13.11 5.13
CA LYS A 245 -11.63 12.38 5.52
C LYS A 245 -12.87 13.27 5.73
N ASP A 246 -12.71 14.48 6.25
CA ASP A 246 -13.81 15.39 6.58
C ASP A 246 -14.44 16.05 5.33
N ILE A 247 -13.71 16.05 4.20
CA ILE A 247 -14.14 16.64 2.93
C ILE A 247 -14.27 15.61 1.81
N TYR A 248 -13.92 14.35 2.07
CA TYR A 248 -13.88 13.28 1.08
C TYR A 248 -15.24 13.02 0.38
N LEU A 249 -16.35 13.16 1.11
CA LEU A 249 -17.71 12.97 0.58
C LEU A 249 -18.28 14.20 -0.14
N ASN A 250 -17.60 15.35 -0.07
CA ASN A 250 -18.09 16.57 -0.71
C ASN A 250 -18.02 16.44 -2.24
N LYS A 251 -18.97 17.08 -2.95
CA LYS A 251 -19.07 17.01 -4.41
C LYS A 251 -18.48 18.23 -5.14
N ASN A 252 -17.92 19.18 -4.39
CA ASN A 252 -17.31 20.38 -4.98
C ASN A 252 -16.03 20.03 -5.74
N LYS A 253 -15.53 20.96 -6.55
CA LYS A 253 -14.35 20.75 -7.40
C LYS A 253 -13.11 20.37 -6.58
N GLU A 254 -12.89 21.06 -5.46
CA GLU A 254 -11.76 20.82 -4.55
C GLU A 254 -11.76 19.40 -3.97
N ALA A 255 -12.90 18.90 -3.49
CA ALA A 255 -13.02 17.55 -2.96
C ALA A 255 -12.76 16.48 -4.01
N LYS A 256 -13.20 16.70 -5.26
CA LYS A 256 -12.88 15.79 -6.37
C LYS A 256 -11.38 15.73 -6.67
N GLU A 257 -10.71 16.88 -6.71
CA GLU A 257 -9.25 16.95 -6.92
C GLU A 257 -8.49 16.24 -5.79
N LEU A 258 -8.91 16.46 -4.54
CA LEU A 258 -8.35 15.78 -3.38
C LEU A 258 -8.56 14.28 -3.38
N LYS A 259 -9.77 13.83 -3.73
CA LYS A 259 -10.10 12.42 -3.85
C LYS A 259 -9.20 11.75 -4.89
N ASN A 260 -9.08 12.34 -6.09
CA ASN A 260 -8.19 11.82 -7.13
C ASN A 260 -6.71 11.78 -6.67
N ALA A 261 -6.25 12.82 -5.97
CA ALA A 261 -4.89 12.86 -5.43
C ALA A 261 -4.65 11.77 -4.37
N PHE A 262 -5.65 11.47 -3.54
CA PHE A 262 -5.59 10.39 -2.56
C PHE A 262 -5.62 9.00 -3.23
N GLU A 263 -6.49 8.81 -4.22
CA GLU A 263 -6.57 7.58 -5.01
C GLU A 263 -5.22 7.27 -5.69
N ASN A 264 -4.45 8.29 -6.09
CA ASN A 264 -3.08 8.11 -6.56
C ASN A 264 -2.17 7.51 -5.48
N ILE A 265 -2.24 7.98 -4.23
CA ILE A 265 -1.45 7.38 -3.13
C ILE A 265 -1.86 5.94 -2.88
N VAL A 266 -3.17 5.64 -2.92
CA VAL A 266 -3.69 4.27 -2.83
C VAL A 266 -3.09 3.41 -3.95
N ARG A 267 -3.10 3.89 -5.19
CA ARG A 267 -2.50 3.19 -6.33
C ARG A 267 -1.01 2.92 -6.13
N VAL A 268 -0.25 3.89 -5.64
CA VAL A 268 1.19 3.73 -5.37
C VAL A 268 1.45 2.69 -4.30
N TYR A 269 0.71 2.74 -3.19
CA TYR A 269 0.78 1.71 -2.14
C TYR A 269 0.52 0.31 -2.72
N ARG A 270 -0.49 0.17 -3.59
CA ARG A 270 -0.83 -1.10 -4.20
C ARG A 270 0.26 -1.60 -5.14
N GLN A 271 0.89 -0.72 -5.92
CA GLN A 271 2.04 -1.05 -6.77
C GLN A 271 3.26 -1.49 -5.97
N ILE A 272 3.56 -0.80 -4.85
CA ILE A 272 4.63 -1.19 -3.92
C ILE A 272 4.34 -2.57 -3.33
N THR A 273 3.09 -2.80 -2.93
CA THR A 273 2.66 -4.07 -2.37
C THR A 273 2.81 -5.19 -3.39
N GLU A 274 2.31 -5.03 -4.61
CA GLU A 274 2.47 -6.00 -5.69
C GLU A 274 3.95 -6.30 -5.97
N SER A 275 4.79 -5.27 -6.08
CA SER A 275 6.23 -5.46 -6.29
C SER A 275 6.93 -6.19 -5.15
N PHE A 276 6.46 -5.98 -3.91
CA PHE A 276 6.94 -6.74 -2.75
C PHE A 276 6.54 -8.22 -2.87
N ILE A 277 5.28 -8.52 -3.21
CA ILE A 277 4.76 -9.90 -3.36
C ILE A 277 5.49 -10.64 -4.49
N GLU A 278 5.66 -10.01 -5.65
CA GLU A 278 6.34 -10.60 -6.82
C GLU A 278 7.79 -11.01 -6.52
N LYS A 279 8.44 -10.40 -5.53
CA LYS A 279 9.78 -10.82 -5.06
C LYS A 279 9.78 -12.21 -4.40
N PHE A 280 8.66 -12.60 -3.78
CA PHE A 280 8.54 -13.86 -3.04
C PHE A 280 7.88 -14.97 -3.84
N LYS A 281 6.95 -14.65 -4.75
CA LYS A 281 6.20 -15.65 -5.55
C LYS A 281 7.06 -16.77 -6.15
N PRO A 282 8.22 -16.50 -6.79
CA PRO A 282 9.07 -17.56 -7.38
C PRO A 282 9.66 -18.58 -6.39
N TYR A 283 9.42 -18.40 -5.09
CA TYR A 283 9.93 -19.22 -4.01
C TYR A 283 8.82 -19.82 -3.13
N CYS A 284 7.55 -19.47 -3.35
CA CYS A 284 6.43 -19.97 -2.53
C CYS A 284 6.24 -21.48 -2.69
N ASP A 285 6.52 -22.04 -3.86
CA ASP A 285 6.40 -23.47 -4.19
C ASP A 285 7.61 -24.31 -3.73
N LYS A 286 8.67 -23.67 -3.22
CA LYS A 286 9.91 -24.33 -2.81
C LYS A 286 9.98 -24.46 -1.30
N GLN A 287 10.08 -25.70 -0.83
CA GLN A 287 10.21 -26.02 0.59
C GLN A 287 11.35 -25.23 1.24
N TYR A 288 11.01 -24.44 2.26
CA TYR A 288 11.92 -23.61 3.06
C TYR A 288 12.77 -22.58 2.30
N ALA A 289 12.51 -22.29 1.02
CA ALA A 289 13.34 -21.33 0.27
C ALA A 289 13.31 -19.93 0.89
N ILE A 290 12.13 -19.48 1.34
CA ILE A 290 11.94 -18.16 1.95
C ILE A 290 12.51 -18.14 3.38
N SER A 291 12.32 -19.21 4.15
CA SER A 291 12.84 -19.31 5.53
C SER A 291 14.36 -19.53 5.59
N ALA A 292 14.98 -20.10 4.55
CA ALA A 292 16.42 -20.34 4.48
C ALA A 292 17.19 -19.07 4.05
N ASN A 293 16.67 -18.31 3.07
CA ASN A 293 17.28 -17.06 2.59
C ASN A 293 17.19 -15.90 3.60
N ALA A 294 16.54 -16.19 4.70
CA ALA A 294 16.21 -15.25 5.74
C ALA A 294 17.46 -14.81 6.53
N HIS A 295 18.57 -15.58 6.50
CA HIS A 295 19.80 -15.32 7.29
C HIS A 295 19.52 -14.95 8.76
N TYR A 296 18.36 -15.38 9.26
CA TYR A 296 17.85 -14.97 10.55
C TYR A 296 18.50 -15.89 11.57
N GLY A 297 19.45 -15.37 12.34
CA GLY A 297 20.24 -16.12 13.32
C GLY A 297 19.44 -16.82 14.44
N SER A 298 18.11 -16.87 14.36
CA SER A 298 17.24 -17.61 15.27
C SER A 298 15.90 -18.03 14.63
N HIS A 299 15.31 -19.11 15.15
CA HIS A 299 13.96 -19.57 14.80
C HIS A 299 12.88 -18.51 15.08
N ALA A 300 13.04 -17.73 16.16
CA ALA A 300 12.09 -16.67 16.52
C ALA A 300 12.04 -15.56 15.46
N ASN A 301 13.19 -15.19 14.91
CA ASN A 301 13.25 -14.16 13.87
C ASN A 301 12.64 -14.67 12.55
N ALA A 302 12.95 -15.91 12.16
CA ALA A 302 12.30 -16.54 11.00
C ALA A 302 10.78 -16.63 11.15
N ASN A 303 10.30 -16.98 12.35
CA ASN A 303 8.87 -17.00 12.66
C ASN A 303 8.24 -15.61 12.48
N ILE A 304 8.75 -14.59 13.17
CA ILE A 304 8.21 -13.23 13.12
C ILE A 304 8.18 -12.69 11.69
N LYS A 305 9.26 -12.90 10.92
CA LYS A 305 9.37 -12.40 9.55
C LYS A 305 8.45 -13.13 8.58
N LEU A 306 8.27 -14.44 8.73
CA LEU A 306 7.33 -15.18 7.87
C LEU A 306 5.87 -14.82 8.17
N PHE A 307 5.51 -14.62 9.44
CA PHE A 307 4.17 -14.12 9.78
C PHE A 307 3.94 -12.70 9.21
N ASP A 308 4.93 -11.81 9.27
CA ASP A 308 4.85 -10.50 8.62
C ASP A 308 4.63 -10.62 7.11
N ILE A 309 5.41 -11.46 6.41
CA ILE A 309 5.20 -11.75 4.98
C ILE A 309 3.81 -12.31 4.72
N LEU A 310 3.35 -13.30 5.50
CA LEU A 310 2.00 -13.87 5.40
C LEU A 310 0.94 -12.76 5.43
N SER A 311 1.04 -11.84 6.38
CA SER A 311 0.07 -10.76 6.51
C SER A 311 0.12 -9.73 5.37
N ARG A 312 1.28 -9.50 4.75
CA ARG A 312 1.42 -8.67 3.54
C ARG A 312 0.73 -9.31 2.34
N PHE A 313 0.86 -10.62 2.17
CA PHE A 313 0.12 -11.39 1.15
C PHE A 313 -1.39 -11.31 1.41
N SER A 314 -1.84 -11.49 2.65
CA SER A 314 -3.26 -11.43 3.01
C SER A 314 -3.88 -10.06 2.76
N VAL A 315 -3.16 -8.98 3.09
CA VAL A 315 -3.63 -7.61 2.81
C VAL A 315 -3.75 -7.36 1.31
N TYR A 316 -2.81 -7.87 0.50
CA TYR A 316 -2.90 -7.74 -0.96
C TYR A 316 -4.13 -8.46 -1.53
N ALA A 317 -4.43 -9.67 -1.05
CA ALA A 317 -5.65 -10.40 -1.42
C ALA A 317 -6.92 -9.58 -1.13
N TYR A 318 -6.97 -8.91 0.02
CA TYR A 318 -8.08 -8.04 0.38
C TYR A 318 -8.23 -6.84 -0.57
N TRP A 319 -7.12 -6.26 -1.03
CA TRP A 319 -7.15 -5.20 -2.05
C TRP A 319 -7.63 -5.71 -3.42
N LEU A 320 -7.25 -6.91 -3.83
CA LEU A 320 -7.79 -7.54 -5.05
C LEU A 320 -9.29 -7.75 -4.93
N TYR A 321 -9.77 -8.22 -3.78
CA TYR A 321 -11.20 -8.34 -3.52
C TYR A 321 -11.93 -6.99 -3.57
N SER A 322 -11.36 -5.94 -2.98
CA SER A 322 -11.92 -4.58 -3.06
C SER A 322 -12.07 -4.11 -4.51
N ASP A 323 -11.11 -4.41 -5.39
CA ASP A 323 -11.23 -4.12 -6.82
C ASP A 323 -12.38 -4.89 -7.47
N ILE A 324 -12.53 -6.19 -7.16
CA ILE A 324 -13.62 -7.04 -7.68
C ILE A 324 -14.99 -6.46 -7.29
N GLN A 325 -15.12 -5.92 -6.08
CA GLN A 325 -16.38 -5.32 -5.61
C GLN A 325 -16.67 -3.97 -6.29
N ASN A 326 -15.64 -3.22 -6.64
CA ASN A 326 -15.78 -1.91 -7.28
C ASN A 326 -15.84 -1.99 -8.82
N GLU A 327 -15.61 -3.16 -9.42
CA GLU A 327 -15.68 -3.37 -10.86
C GLU A 327 -17.09 -3.78 -11.32
N ASN A 328 -17.59 -3.09 -12.35
CA ASN A 328 -18.90 -3.32 -12.95
C ASN A 328 -18.81 -4.16 -14.23
N ASP A 329 -17.68 -4.12 -14.94
CA ASP A 329 -17.47 -4.90 -16.15
C ASP A 329 -17.25 -6.38 -15.80
N LYS A 330 -18.07 -7.27 -16.37
CA LYS A 330 -18.05 -8.69 -16.05
C LYS A 330 -16.74 -9.38 -16.44
N ASP A 331 -16.16 -9.01 -17.58
CA ASP A 331 -14.94 -9.66 -18.08
C ASP A 331 -13.73 -9.20 -17.27
N ILE A 332 -13.67 -7.92 -16.90
CA ILE A 332 -12.62 -7.40 -16.01
C ILE A 332 -12.77 -8.01 -14.62
N LYS A 333 -14.02 -8.08 -14.11
CA LYS A 333 -14.30 -8.68 -12.81
C LYS A 333 -13.87 -10.14 -12.74
N GLN A 334 -14.14 -10.94 -13.78
CA GLN A 334 -13.66 -12.32 -13.85
C GLN A 334 -12.14 -12.41 -13.81
N LYS A 335 -11.43 -11.59 -14.60
CA LYS A 335 -9.95 -11.55 -14.57
C LYS A 335 -9.39 -11.18 -13.20
N LEU A 336 -10.04 -10.27 -12.48
CA LEU A 336 -9.65 -9.91 -11.12
C LEU A 336 -9.91 -11.05 -10.13
N THR A 337 -11.02 -11.78 -10.29
CA THR A 337 -11.30 -13.01 -9.52
C THR A 337 -10.25 -14.07 -9.77
N ASP A 338 -9.90 -14.36 -11.02
CA ASP A 338 -8.86 -15.32 -11.37
C ASP A 338 -7.52 -14.91 -10.73
N LYS A 339 -7.15 -13.62 -10.82
CA LYS A 339 -5.96 -13.07 -10.17
C LYS A 339 -5.97 -13.22 -8.64
N LEU A 340 -7.14 -13.08 -8.00
CA LEU A 340 -7.29 -13.31 -6.56
C LEU A 340 -7.06 -14.79 -6.22
N CYS A 341 -7.66 -15.71 -6.96
CA CYS A 341 -7.48 -17.15 -6.73
C CYS A 341 -6.03 -17.59 -6.93
N ASP A 342 -5.37 -17.17 -8.03
CA ASP A 342 -3.94 -17.45 -8.26
C ASP A 342 -3.07 -16.95 -7.10
N HIS A 343 -3.37 -15.75 -6.57
CA HIS A 343 -2.64 -15.19 -5.44
C HIS A 343 -2.89 -15.96 -4.12
N LEU A 344 -4.10 -16.49 -3.92
CA LEU A 344 -4.43 -17.33 -2.77
C LEU A 344 -3.75 -18.70 -2.86
N ASP A 345 -3.62 -19.27 -4.06
CA ASP A 345 -2.85 -20.48 -4.29
C ASP A 345 -1.36 -20.28 -3.96
N ASP A 346 -0.76 -19.17 -4.40
CA ASP A 346 0.60 -18.78 -4.02
C ASP A 346 0.76 -18.66 -2.49
N LEU A 347 -0.23 -18.07 -1.82
CA LEU A 347 -0.26 -17.91 -0.37
C LEU A 347 -0.43 -19.25 0.37
N GLN A 348 -1.22 -20.16 -0.18
CA GLN A 348 -1.35 -21.54 0.32
C GLN A 348 -0.01 -22.28 0.19
N LEU A 349 0.68 -22.16 -0.95
CA LEU A 349 2.00 -22.76 -1.16
C LEU A 349 3.03 -22.17 -0.18
N LEU A 350 3.02 -20.85 0.05
CA LEU A 350 3.88 -20.19 1.05
C LEU A 350 3.74 -20.86 2.43
N ILE A 351 2.51 -21.13 2.86
CA ILE A 351 2.23 -21.75 4.17
C ILE A 351 2.70 -23.21 4.20
N LEU A 352 2.33 -24.00 3.19
CA LEU A 352 2.64 -25.44 3.14
C LEU A 352 4.15 -25.69 3.08
N ASN A 353 4.89 -24.83 2.39
CA ASN A 353 6.35 -24.92 2.27
C ASN A 353 7.12 -24.30 3.44
N ASN A 354 6.44 -23.67 4.41
CA ASN A 354 7.06 -23.04 5.58
C ASN A 354 6.29 -23.42 6.87
N SER A 355 6.55 -24.62 7.38
CA SER A 355 5.87 -25.19 8.56
C SER A 355 5.88 -24.34 9.83
N ILE A 356 6.80 -23.37 9.94
CA ILE A 356 6.87 -22.43 11.07
C ILE A 356 5.63 -21.52 11.17
N LEU A 357 4.88 -21.38 10.08
CA LEU A 357 3.60 -20.66 10.03
C LEU A 357 2.46 -21.39 10.79
N PHE A 358 2.65 -22.65 11.18
CA PHE A 358 1.72 -23.37 12.06
C PHE A 358 2.06 -23.24 13.55
N THR A 359 3.15 -22.56 13.90
CA THR A 359 3.66 -22.50 15.28
C THR A 359 3.90 -21.05 15.70
N PRO A 360 2.85 -20.27 15.97
CA PRO A 360 3.03 -18.89 16.43
C PRO A 360 3.68 -18.87 17.83
N ILE A 361 4.53 -17.88 18.05
CA ILE A 361 5.26 -17.66 19.31
C ILE A 361 4.79 -16.40 20.04
N LYS A 362 3.97 -15.56 19.40
CA LYS A 362 3.34 -14.38 20.03
C LYS A 362 1.84 -14.52 19.99
N ASP A 363 1.15 -14.19 21.08
CA ASP A 363 -0.31 -14.13 21.08
C ASP A 363 -0.83 -13.12 20.04
N SER A 364 -0.10 -12.03 19.82
CA SER A 364 -0.46 -11.03 18.81
C SER A 364 -0.42 -11.56 17.37
N GLN A 365 0.25 -12.70 17.09
CA GLN A 365 0.24 -13.30 15.74
C GLN A 365 -1.16 -13.76 15.28
N ILE A 366 -2.15 -13.72 16.17
CA ILE A 366 -3.55 -13.81 15.76
C ILE A 366 -3.95 -12.73 14.76
N ILE A 367 -3.29 -11.56 14.75
CA ILE A 367 -3.56 -10.50 13.77
C ILE A 367 -3.28 -10.99 12.35
N GLU A 368 -2.10 -11.57 12.14
CA GLU A 368 -1.68 -12.14 10.86
C GLU A 368 -2.55 -13.34 10.47
N ILE A 369 -2.86 -14.22 11.43
CA ILE A 369 -3.74 -15.38 11.22
C ILE A 369 -5.14 -14.91 10.83
N SER A 370 -5.72 -13.92 11.53
CA SER A 370 -7.03 -13.37 11.19
C SER A 370 -7.05 -12.76 9.80
N LEU A 371 -6.04 -11.96 9.43
CA LEU A 371 -5.93 -11.40 8.07
C LEU A 371 -5.87 -12.49 6.99
N PHE A 372 -5.11 -13.55 7.25
CA PHE A 372 -5.03 -14.73 6.39
C PHE A 372 -6.38 -15.43 6.24
N LEU A 373 -7.08 -15.71 7.34
CA LEU A 373 -8.38 -16.37 7.29
C LEU A 373 -9.41 -15.53 6.56
N ILE A 374 -9.42 -14.22 6.80
CA ILE A 374 -10.26 -13.26 6.08
C ILE A 374 -9.98 -13.37 4.58
N ALA A 375 -8.71 -13.29 4.16
CA ALA A 375 -8.33 -13.32 2.75
C ALA A 375 -8.85 -14.55 2.00
N PHE A 376 -8.71 -15.75 2.57
CA PHE A 376 -9.19 -16.99 1.95
C PHE A 376 -10.72 -17.05 1.88
N ASN A 377 -11.41 -16.53 2.90
CA ASN A 377 -12.87 -16.47 2.93
C ASN A 377 -13.47 -15.61 1.80
N LEU A 378 -12.70 -14.65 1.25
CA LEU A 378 -13.16 -13.76 0.17
C LEU A 378 -13.36 -14.48 -1.18
N SER A 379 -12.69 -15.62 -1.41
CA SER A 379 -12.76 -16.35 -2.68
C SER A 379 -14.05 -17.15 -2.86
N ASN A 380 -14.72 -17.53 -1.77
CA ASN A 380 -15.86 -18.45 -1.76
C ASN A 380 -15.60 -19.81 -2.45
N GLU A 381 -14.34 -20.21 -2.66
CA GLU A 381 -14.00 -21.51 -3.22
C GLU A 381 -13.92 -22.60 -2.15
N ASN A 382 -14.53 -23.76 -2.42
CA ASN A 382 -14.55 -24.86 -1.46
C ASN A 382 -13.14 -25.34 -1.08
N ASN A 383 -12.20 -25.38 -2.03
CA ASN A 383 -10.82 -25.80 -1.78
C ASN A 383 -10.12 -24.86 -0.79
N HIS A 384 -10.31 -23.55 -0.94
CA HIS A 384 -9.78 -22.53 -0.04
C HIS A 384 -10.40 -22.63 1.37
N ILE A 385 -11.71 -22.88 1.46
CA ILE A 385 -12.42 -23.09 2.73
C ILE A 385 -11.91 -24.36 3.44
N ASP A 386 -11.72 -25.45 2.70
CA ASP A 386 -11.19 -26.69 3.27
C ASP A 386 -9.71 -26.53 3.70
N PHE A 387 -8.92 -25.76 2.95
CA PHE A 387 -7.55 -25.42 3.34
C PHE A 387 -7.51 -24.67 4.67
N ILE A 388 -8.29 -23.59 4.85
CA ILE A 388 -8.28 -22.85 6.12
C ILE A 388 -8.80 -23.68 7.29
N ARG A 389 -9.78 -24.57 7.08
CA ARG A 389 -10.25 -25.50 8.12
C ARG A 389 -9.11 -26.43 8.56
N ASN A 390 -8.38 -27.00 7.61
CA ASN A 390 -7.24 -27.88 7.89
C ASN A 390 -6.08 -27.11 8.56
N TYR A 391 -5.83 -25.88 8.12
CA TYR A 391 -4.82 -25.01 8.72
C TYR A 391 -5.12 -24.74 10.21
N VAL A 392 -6.35 -24.31 10.52
CA VAL A 392 -6.77 -24.01 11.90
C VAL A 392 -6.65 -25.24 12.79
N ARG A 393 -7.07 -26.41 12.30
CA ARG A 393 -6.92 -27.68 13.03
C ARG A 393 -5.45 -28.00 13.32
N ASN A 394 -4.57 -27.87 12.34
CA ASN A 394 -3.13 -28.15 12.51
C ASN A 394 -2.47 -27.16 13.46
N LEU A 395 -2.82 -25.87 13.35
CA LEU A 395 -2.39 -24.82 14.26
C LEU A 395 -2.80 -25.11 15.71
N ILE A 396 -4.06 -25.45 15.96
CA ILE A 396 -4.56 -25.76 17.31
C ILE A 396 -3.87 -27.00 17.90
N ASN A 397 -3.64 -28.02 17.07
CA ASN A 397 -2.86 -29.19 17.50
C ASN A 397 -1.40 -28.85 17.83
N ALA A 398 -0.77 -27.96 17.06
CA ALA A 398 0.56 -27.46 17.36
C ALA A 398 0.58 -26.69 18.68
N LEU A 399 -0.40 -25.81 18.92
CA LEU A 399 -0.56 -25.08 20.18
C LEU A 399 -0.74 -26.03 21.37
N LYS A 400 -1.59 -27.05 21.26
CA LYS A 400 -1.76 -28.07 22.31
C LYS A 400 -0.42 -28.68 22.70
N ARG A 401 0.39 -29.06 21.71
CA ARG A 401 1.72 -29.62 21.95
C ARG A 401 2.64 -28.60 22.60
N SER A 402 2.76 -27.39 22.07
CA SER A 402 3.61 -26.32 22.61
C SER A 402 3.31 -25.99 24.07
N TYR A 403 2.03 -25.86 24.44
CA TYR A 403 1.62 -25.64 25.83
C TYR A 403 1.86 -26.87 26.72
N ALA A 404 1.67 -28.09 26.19
CA ALA A 404 1.90 -29.31 26.96
C ALA A 404 3.38 -29.49 27.35
N ILE A 405 4.30 -29.19 26.43
CA ILE A 405 5.76 -29.31 26.66
C ILE A 405 6.40 -28.01 27.16
N LYS A 406 5.63 -26.93 27.34
CA LYS A 406 6.10 -25.57 27.70
C LYS A 406 7.28 -25.09 26.83
N TYR A 407 7.15 -25.25 25.51
CA TYR A 407 8.17 -24.83 24.53
C TYR A 407 7.51 -24.14 23.34
N LEU A 408 8.02 -22.96 22.95
CA LEU A 408 7.48 -22.15 21.84
C LEU A 408 5.96 -21.98 21.86
N TYR A 409 5.38 -21.83 23.05
CA TYR A 409 3.97 -21.45 23.16
C TYR A 409 3.82 -19.93 22.98
N PRO A 410 2.67 -19.44 22.49
CA PRO A 410 2.45 -18.02 22.32
C PRO A 410 2.55 -17.25 23.64
N VAL A 411 3.26 -16.11 23.61
CA VAL A 411 3.36 -15.17 24.73
C VAL A 411 2.87 -13.78 24.39
N ILE A 412 2.56 -12.98 25.42
CA ILE A 412 2.14 -11.58 25.27
C ILE A 412 3.29 -10.60 24.96
N TYR A 413 4.54 -11.07 25.03
CA TYR A 413 5.71 -10.23 24.83
C TYR A 413 5.94 -9.91 23.34
N GLU A 414 6.29 -8.66 23.05
CA GLU A 414 6.67 -8.22 21.70
C GLU A 414 8.19 -7.98 21.56
N ASP A 415 8.90 -7.83 22.69
CA ASP A 415 10.34 -7.60 22.71
C ASP A 415 11.11 -8.83 22.21
N PHE A 416 11.99 -8.62 21.23
CA PHE A 416 12.71 -9.70 20.57
C PHE A 416 13.63 -10.47 21.53
N ASN A 417 14.29 -9.79 22.47
CA ASN A 417 15.17 -10.44 23.44
C ASN A 417 14.39 -11.34 24.40
N LYS A 418 13.20 -10.91 24.83
CA LYS A 418 12.29 -11.76 25.61
C LYS A 418 11.85 -13.00 24.84
N LEU A 419 11.56 -12.86 23.54
CA LEU A 419 11.13 -13.98 22.70
C LEU A 419 12.25 -14.99 22.45
N LEU A 420 13.50 -14.55 22.25
CA LEU A 420 14.65 -15.44 22.10
C LEU A 420 14.87 -16.33 23.32
N ASN A 421 14.75 -15.75 24.52
CA ASN A 421 15.03 -16.44 25.77
C ASN A 421 13.82 -17.21 26.31
N HIS A 422 12.63 -16.98 25.75
CA HIS A 422 11.36 -17.51 26.22
C HIS A 422 11.40 -19.01 26.55
N SER A 423 11.83 -19.81 25.57
CA SER A 423 11.78 -21.27 25.67
C SER A 423 12.83 -21.89 26.60
N SER A 424 13.74 -21.07 27.15
CA SER A 424 14.73 -21.49 28.15
C SER A 424 14.27 -21.25 29.59
N GLN A 425 13.16 -20.52 29.77
CA GLN A 425 12.59 -20.20 31.08
C GLN A 425 11.58 -21.28 31.47
N HIS A 426 11.91 -22.08 32.48
CA HIS A 426 11.05 -23.19 32.94
C HIS A 426 10.26 -22.87 34.22
N ASP A 427 10.40 -21.64 34.73
CA ASP A 427 9.72 -21.21 35.95
C ASP A 427 8.20 -21.03 35.73
N ASP A 428 7.41 -21.42 36.72
CA ASP A 428 5.94 -21.35 36.65
C ASP A 428 5.43 -19.90 36.76
N SER A 429 6.11 -19.03 37.52
CA SER A 429 5.77 -17.61 37.59
C SER A 429 5.99 -16.94 36.25
N TYR A 430 7.12 -17.23 35.60
CA TYR A 430 7.37 -16.77 34.23
C TYR A 430 6.28 -17.24 33.25
N PHE A 431 5.94 -18.53 33.28
CA PHE A 431 4.89 -19.09 32.43
C PHE A 431 3.56 -18.33 32.60
N LYS A 432 3.14 -18.09 33.84
CA LYS A 432 1.91 -17.36 34.16
C LYS A 432 1.93 -15.90 33.71
N GLU A 433 3.05 -15.21 33.92
CA GLU A 433 3.19 -13.81 33.49
C GLU A 433 3.14 -13.70 31.96
N ALA A 434 3.92 -14.54 31.27
CA ALA A 434 4.03 -14.55 29.82
C ALA A 434 2.72 -14.94 29.11
N THR A 435 1.83 -15.63 29.81
CA THR A 435 0.51 -16.09 29.32
C THR A 435 -0.65 -15.49 30.13
N SER A 436 -0.47 -14.29 30.69
CA SER A 436 -1.50 -13.66 31.52
C SER A 436 -2.74 -13.20 30.74
N GLY A 437 -2.66 -13.09 29.41
CA GLY A 437 -3.80 -12.80 28.55
C GLY A 437 -3.65 -13.41 27.16
N SER A 438 -4.79 -13.67 26.50
CA SER A 438 -4.80 -14.19 25.13
C SER A 438 -5.97 -13.64 24.31
N LEU A 439 -5.64 -13.14 23.12
CA LEU A 439 -6.57 -12.90 22.00
C LEU A 439 -6.62 -14.11 21.06
N MET A 440 -5.51 -14.85 20.94
CA MET A 440 -5.37 -15.95 19.98
C MET A 440 -6.31 -17.10 20.26
N LEU A 441 -6.25 -17.68 21.47
CA LEU A 441 -7.03 -18.86 21.82
C LEU A 441 -8.55 -18.62 21.76
N PRO A 442 -9.12 -17.53 22.32
CA PRO A 442 -10.55 -17.29 22.17
C PRO A 442 -10.96 -17.02 20.71
N THR A 443 -10.10 -16.38 19.91
CA THR A 443 -10.39 -16.20 18.47
C THR A 443 -10.38 -17.52 17.71
N LEU A 444 -9.43 -18.42 17.99
CA LEU A 444 -9.40 -19.76 17.41
C LEU A 444 -10.58 -20.62 17.88
N ALA A 445 -11.07 -20.42 19.11
CA ALA A 445 -12.29 -21.07 19.59
C ALA A 445 -13.52 -20.60 18.81
N LEU A 446 -13.61 -19.29 18.56
CA LEU A 446 -14.66 -18.71 17.70
C LEU A 446 -14.61 -19.28 16.28
N ILE A 447 -13.43 -19.32 15.65
CA ILE A 447 -13.27 -19.87 14.31
C ILE A 447 -13.64 -21.37 14.26
N SER A 448 -13.20 -22.14 15.27
CA SER A 448 -13.55 -23.56 15.38
C SER A 448 -15.05 -23.77 15.55
N ALA A 449 -15.70 -22.89 16.33
CA ALA A 449 -17.15 -22.89 16.52
C ALA A 449 -17.90 -22.60 15.21
N ILE A 450 -17.45 -21.61 14.43
CA ILE A 450 -18.01 -21.25 13.12
C ILE A 450 -17.86 -22.42 12.12
N PHE A 451 -16.71 -23.08 12.08
CA PHE A 451 -16.50 -24.27 11.25
C PHE A 451 -17.17 -25.54 11.77
N ASN A 452 -17.86 -25.46 12.91
CA ASN A 452 -18.46 -26.61 13.58
C ASN A 452 -17.43 -27.72 13.93
N ASP A 453 -16.14 -27.38 14.10
CA ASP A 453 -15.07 -28.31 14.47
C ASP A 453 -15.00 -28.47 15.99
N GLU A 454 -15.79 -29.40 16.51
CA GLU A 454 -15.86 -29.72 17.93
C GLU A 454 -14.53 -30.24 18.50
N SER A 455 -13.75 -30.97 17.70
CA SER A 455 -12.45 -31.48 18.14
C SER A 455 -11.47 -30.35 18.47
N SER A 456 -11.38 -29.37 17.58
CA SER A 456 -10.53 -28.19 17.73
C SER A 456 -11.02 -27.30 18.88
N TYR A 457 -12.34 -27.12 19.01
CA TYR A 457 -12.94 -26.36 20.11
C TYR A 457 -12.62 -26.98 21.48
N ASN A 458 -12.78 -28.30 21.61
CA ASN A 458 -12.52 -29.03 22.86
C ASN A 458 -11.04 -28.99 23.25
N ILE A 459 -10.11 -29.01 22.28
CA ILE A 459 -8.68 -28.84 22.55
C ILE A 459 -8.40 -27.48 23.21
N ILE A 460 -9.04 -26.41 22.74
CA ILE A 460 -8.84 -25.08 23.33
C ILE A 460 -9.39 -25.03 24.77
N GLN A 461 -10.54 -25.66 25.01
CA GLN A 461 -11.09 -25.79 26.36
C GLN A 461 -10.16 -26.56 27.30
N GLU A 462 -9.56 -27.66 26.82
CA GLU A 462 -8.55 -28.45 27.54
C GLU A 462 -7.33 -27.60 27.88
N ILE A 463 -6.75 -26.87 26.91
CA ILE A 463 -5.62 -25.96 27.13
C ILE A 463 -5.96 -24.92 28.21
N GLN A 464 -7.11 -24.28 28.11
CA GLN A 464 -7.54 -23.27 29.08
C GLN A 464 -7.69 -23.86 30.48
N ARG A 465 -8.36 -25.00 30.61
CA ARG A 465 -8.63 -25.64 31.92
C ARG A 465 -7.36 -26.16 32.58
N GLU A 466 -6.49 -26.81 31.81
CA GLU A 466 -5.35 -27.57 32.35
C GLU A 466 -4.06 -26.77 32.43
N LYS A 467 -3.85 -25.81 31.53
CA LYS A 467 -2.60 -25.05 31.42
C LYS A 467 -2.77 -23.55 31.69
N LEU A 468 -3.90 -22.97 31.31
CA LEU A 468 -4.08 -21.51 31.28
C LEU A 468 -5.26 -21.02 32.13
N SER A 469 -5.50 -21.65 33.28
CA SER A 469 -6.60 -21.26 34.17
C SER A 469 -6.45 -19.86 34.76
N HIS A 470 -5.22 -19.33 34.78
CA HIS A 470 -4.88 -17.94 35.16
C HIS A 470 -5.00 -16.94 34.01
N CYS A 471 -5.06 -17.38 32.75
CA CYS A 471 -5.00 -16.51 31.58
C CYS A 471 -6.33 -15.79 31.36
N ASN A 472 -6.28 -14.47 31.16
CA ASN A 472 -7.44 -13.70 30.73
C ASN A 472 -7.68 -13.88 29.22
N PHE A 473 -8.62 -14.75 28.86
CA PHE A 473 -9.12 -14.84 27.48
C PHE A 473 -9.97 -13.61 27.20
N GLN A 474 -9.62 -12.87 26.16
CA GLN A 474 -10.23 -11.56 25.89
C GLN A 474 -10.56 -11.36 24.42
N PHE A 475 -11.52 -10.48 24.17
CA PHE A 475 -11.80 -9.92 22.86
C PHE A 475 -11.73 -8.40 22.89
N TRP A 476 -11.28 -7.81 21.79
CA TRP A 476 -11.19 -6.37 21.64
C TRP A 476 -12.25 -5.84 20.68
N PHE A 477 -12.83 -4.70 21.05
CA PHE A 477 -13.94 -4.08 20.38
C PHE A 477 -13.61 -2.61 20.10
N PRO A 478 -13.62 -2.16 18.83
CA PRO A 478 -13.42 -0.75 18.52
C PRO A 478 -14.52 0.13 19.13
N ARG A 479 -14.12 1.33 19.57
CA ARG A 479 -14.99 2.44 20.02
C ARG A 479 -14.76 3.67 19.15
N GLU A 480 -15.61 4.69 19.32
CA GLU A 480 -15.65 5.95 18.56
C GLU A 480 -14.28 6.56 18.19
N LYS A 481 -13.32 6.60 19.14
CA LYS A 481 -11.99 7.21 18.90
C LYS A 481 -10.97 6.27 18.25
N SER A 482 -11.29 4.98 18.08
CA SER A 482 -10.29 3.97 17.72
C SER A 482 -9.76 4.15 16.31
N GLU A 483 -10.60 4.51 15.33
CA GLU A 483 -10.13 4.78 13.95
C GLU A 483 -8.99 5.80 13.92
N ASN A 484 -9.18 6.96 14.58
CA ASN A 484 -8.15 8.01 14.60
C ASN A 484 -6.87 7.58 15.32
N ILE A 485 -6.98 6.79 16.40
CA ILE A 485 -5.82 6.36 17.19
C ILE A 485 -5.02 5.30 16.42
N ILE A 486 -5.72 4.32 15.83
CA ILE A 486 -5.13 3.23 15.04
C ILE A 486 -4.38 3.79 13.82
N LEU A 487 -4.91 4.82 13.14
CA LEU A 487 -4.22 5.43 11.99
C LEU A 487 -2.97 6.24 12.38
N ARG A 488 -2.86 6.67 13.65
CA ARG A 488 -1.79 7.56 14.09
C ARG A 488 -0.66 6.85 14.83
N SER A 489 -0.95 5.80 15.58
CA SER A 489 0.02 5.29 16.57
C SER A 489 -0.23 3.83 16.99
N PRO A 490 0.78 3.17 17.58
CA PRO A 490 0.63 1.88 18.26
C PRO A 490 0.00 1.98 19.65
N ASN A 491 -0.60 3.12 20.03
CA ASN A 491 -1.22 3.27 21.34
C ASN A 491 -2.36 2.24 21.51
N ARG A 492 -2.35 1.50 22.61
CA ARG A 492 -3.35 0.46 22.92
C ARG A 492 -4.46 0.95 23.87
N LEU A 493 -4.41 2.19 24.35
CA LEU A 493 -5.39 2.76 25.29
C LEU A 493 -6.64 3.29 24.56
N HIS A 494 -7.30 2.40 23.82
CA HIS A 494 -8.58 2.70 23.15
C HIS A 494 -9.39 1.42 22.88
N GLY A 495 -10.65 1.62 22.49
CA GLY A 495 -11.61 0.52 22.33
C GLY A 495 -12.14 0.03 23.67
N ALA A 496 -12.74 -1.15 23.67
CA ALA A 496 -13.22 -1.86 24.85
C ALA A 496 -12.71 -3.30 24.85
N CYS A 497 -12.40 -3.81 26.02
CA CYS A 497 -12.00 -5.20 26.23
C CYS A 497 -13.16 -5.97 26.85
N TRP A 498 -13.54 -7.09 26.24
CA TRP A 498 -14.35 -8.10 26.89
C TRP A 498 -13.40 -9.13 27.52
N SER A 499 -13.23 -9.05 28.82
CA SER A 499 -12.40 -9.97 29.61
C SER A 499 -13.16 -11.23 30.01
N SER A 500 -12.42 -12.30 30.33
CA SER A 500 -12.95 -13.58 30.76
C SER A 500 -13.97 -14.17 29.78
N VAL A 501 -13.62 -14.18 28.50
CA VAL A 501 -14.44 -14.73 27.43
C VAL A 501 -14.81 -16.20 27.76
N PRO A 502 -16.10 -16.58 27.72
CA PRO A 502 -16.58 -17.84 28.27
C PRO A 502 -16.44 -19.02 27.29
N THR A 503 -15.21 -19.28 26.83
CA THR A 503 -14.86 -20.39 25.94
C THR A 503 -15.12 -21.79 26.54
N GLN A 504 -15.31 -21.89 27.86
CA GLN A 504 -15.69 -23.14 28.54
C GLN A 504 -17.17 -23.53 28.34
N LYS A 505 -18.00 -22.62 27.80
CA LYS A 505 -19.40 -22.95 27.48
C LYS A 505 -19.48 -23.84 26.25
N GLU A 506 -20.63 -24.50 26.11
CA GLU A 506 -21.01 -25.19 24.89
C GLU A 506 -20.96 -24.23 23.69
N LYS A 507 -20.49 -24.77 22.56
CA LYS A 507 -20.25 -24.00 21.32
C LYS A 507 -21.41 -23.09 20.92
N PHE A 508 -22.64 -23.58 21.01
CA PHE A 508 -23.83 -22.82 20.64
C PHE A 508 -24.11 -21.64 21.58
N GLU A 509 -23.91 -21.82 22.88
CA GLU A 509 -24.06 -20.73 23.85
C GLU A 509 -22.96 -19.69 23.69
N PHE A 510 -21.72 -20.15 23.44
CA PHE A 510 -20.58 -19.28 23.17
C PHE A 510 -20.82 -18.38 21.95
N LEU A 511 -21.30 -18.94 20.84
CA LEU A 511 -21.65 -18.17 19.63
C LEU A 511 -22.76 -17.16 19.89
N LYS A 512 -23.82 -17.54 20.61
CA LYS A 512 -24.92 -16.62 20.97
C LYS A 512 -24.44 -15.42 21.77
N GLU A 513 -23.50 -15.60 22.68
CA GLU A 513 -22.96 -14.49 23.46
C GLU A 513 -22.11 -13.55 22.61
N ILE A 514 -21.34 -14.08 21.66
CA ILE A 514 -20.57 -13.28 20.72
C ILE A 514 -21.51 -12.46 19.83
N GLU A 515 -22.57 -13.06 19.28
CA GLU A 515 -23.61 -12.35 18.52
C GLU A 515 -24.25 -11.23 19.35
N LEU A 516 -24.58 -11.49 20.61
CA LEU A 516 -25.10 -10.49 21.53
C LEU A 516 -24.10 -9.34 21.78
N MET A 517 -22.81 -9.65 21.92
CA MET A 517 -21.79 -8.62 22.13
C MET A 517 -21.53 -7.79 20.86
N LEU A 518 -21.58 -8.42 19.68
CA LEU A 518 -21.43 -7.73 18.40
C LEU A 518 -22.62 -6.83 18.07
N SER A 519 -23.85 -7.30 18.32
CA SER A 519 -25.06 -6.47 18.15
C SER A 519 -25.06 -5.23 19.04
N LYS A 520 -24.35 -5.25 20.18
CA LYS A 520 -24.18 -4.09 21.06
C LYS A 520 -23.03 -3.17 20.65
N ASN A 521 -22.19 -3.56 19.70
CA ASN A 521 -21.06 -2.75 19.24
C ASN A 521 -21.23 -2.29 17.78
N GLU A 522 -21.91 -1.17 17.61
CA GLU A 522 -22.20 -0.59 16.29
C GLU A 522 -21.12 0.41 15.81
N HIS A 523 -20.18 0.82 16.67
CA HIS A 523 -19.25 1.91 16.38
C HIS A 523 -18.36 1.67 15.17
N ILE A 524 -18.08 0.40 14.84
CA ILE A 524 -17.25 0.05 13.68
C ILE A 524 -17.90 0.52 12.37
N LYS A 525 -19.23 0.42 12.25
CA LYS A 525 -19.98 0.86 11.06
C LYS A 525 -19.91 2.38 10.89
N ASP A 526 -19.59 3.10 11.96
CA ASP A 526 -19.49 4.55 11.94
C ASP A 526 -18.13 5.09 11.48
N PHE A 527 -17.13 4.21 11.35
CA PHE A 527 -15.79 4.58 10.94
C PHE A 527 -15.79 5.17 9.53
N SER A 528 -15.07 6.28 9.38
CA SER A 528 -15.02 7.00 8.11
C SER A 528 -14.45 6.11 6.98
N LEU A 529 -13.49 5.24 7.26
CA LEU A 529 -12.95 4.29 6.30
C LEU A 529 -14.03 3.31 5.81
N LEU A 530 -14.78 2.69 6.73
CA LEU A 530 -15.81 1.70 6.38
C LEU A 530 -16.98 2.34 5.63
N LYS A 531 -17.41 3.54 6.04
CA LYS A 531 -18.45 4.32 5.32
C LYS A 531 -18.06 4.65 3.88
N ASN A 532 -16.78 4.64 3.56
CA ASN A 532 -16.25 5.00 2.25
C ASN A 532 -15.68 3.81 1.46
N ASN A 533 -15.93 2.56 1.88
CA ASN A 533 -15.38 1.35 1.26
C ASN A 533 -13.84 1.33 1.22
N LEU A 534 -13.21 1.88 2.26
CA LEU A 534 -11.76 1.93 2.46
C LEU A 534 -11.32 1.08 3.67
N ASP A 535 -12.12 0.06 3.99
CA ASP A 535 -11.82 -0.97 4.98
C ASP A 535 -10.47 -1.70 4.80
N PRO A 536 -9.90 -1.89 3.58
CA PRO A 536 -8.53 -2.40 3.47
C PRO A 536 -7.52 -1.55 4.26
N ILE A 537 -7.65 -0.22 4.26
CA ILE A 537 -6.74 0.70 4.98
C ILE A 537 -6.81 0.47 6.50
N PHE A 538 -8.01 0.15 7.01
CA PHE A 538 -8.19 -0.17 8.42
C PHE A 538 -7.42 -1.45 8.79
N LEU A 539 -7.51 -2.50 7.97
CA LEU A 539 -6.77 -3.75 8.15
C LEU A 539 -5.25 -3.55 8.03
N VAL A 540 -4.81 -2.72 7.09
CA VAL A 540 -3.40 -2.31 6.96
C VAL A 540 -2.92 -1.66 8.26
N ALA A 541 -3.72 -0.77 8.85
CA ALA A 541 -3.37 -0.09 10.10
C ALA A 541 -3.32 -1.04 11.30
N CYS A 542 -4.26 -2.00 11.39
CA CYS A 542 -4.21 -3.04 12.41
C CYS A 542 -2.92 -3.87 12.34
N ARG A 543 -2.53 -4.29 11.14
CA ARG A 543 -1.28 -5.02 10.91
C ARG A 543 -0.05 -4.17 11.29
N HIS A 544 0.04 -2.97 10.72
CA HIS A 544 1.18 -2.06 10.87
C HIS A 544 1.44 -1.69 12.34
N TYR A 545 0.39 -1.40 13.11
CA TYR A 545 0.50 -1.01 14.51
C TYR A 545 0.25 -2.14 15.51
N ARG A 546 0.12 -3.40 15.03
CA ARG A 546 -0.16 -4.57 15.89
C ARG A 546 -1.42 -4.40 16.74
N GLN A 547 -2.48 -3.83 16.15
CA GLN A 547 -3.79 -3.67 16.78
C GLN A 547 -4.67 -4.88 16.47
N PRO A 548 -5.52 -5.35 17.40
CA PRO A 548 -6.39 -6.49 17.16
C PRO A 548 -7.33 -6.25 15.97
N ILE A 549 -7.59 -7.30 15.19
CA ILE A 549 -8.61 -7.27 14.14
C ILE A 549 -9.99 -7.35 14.81
N PRO A 550 -10.93 -6.44 14.55
CA PRO A 550 -12.29 -6.54 15.06
C PRO A 550 -12.96 -7.84 14.61
N LEU A 551 -13.67 -8.49 15.52
CA LEU A 551 -14.37 -9.75 15.24
C LEU A 551 -15.38 -9.64 14.09
N ASN A 552 -15.93 -8.44 13.84
CA ASN A 552 -16.83 -8.18 12.71
C ASN A 552 -16.23 -8.46 11.32
N PHE A 553 -14.89 -8.54 11.20
CA PHE A 553 -14.23 -8.96 9.97
C PHE A 553 -14.02 -10.48 9.91
N THR A 554 -13.99 -11.15 11.06
CA THR A 554 -13.64 -12.59 11.18
C THR A 554 -14.87 -13.50 11.10
N ILE A 555 -16.04 -12.98 11.49
CA ILE A 555 -17.37 -13.60 11.34
C ILE A 555 -17.98 -13.10 10.04
#